data_AF-A0A8C8UJ17-F1
#
_entry.id   AF-A0A8C8UJ17-F1
#
_cell.length_a   1.000
_cell.length_b   1.000
_cell.length_c   1.000
_cell.angle_alpha   90.00
_cell.angle_beta   90.00
_cell.angle_gamma   90.00
#
_symmetry.space_group_name_H-M   'P 1'
#
loop_
_entity.id
_entity.type
_entity.pdbx_description
1 polymer ?
#
loop_
_entity_poly.entity_id
_entity_poly.type
_entity_poly.pdbx_seq_one_letter_code
_entity_poly.pdbx_strand_id
1 'polypeptide(L)'
;MLELKLKGEVITEDQYLENALKLIPGNHPRVQASNLPRECIRHFFPKWKCFVFDRPTNDKELLQKIETISEDQLEPKFQEQTRAFVSYIFTYAKIKTLREGIEVTGNRLGTLVTTYVDAISSGAVPCLDDAVTTLAQREKSAAVQKAADHYSEQMAQRLRLPTDTLQELLGVHTACEEEAKFKEFKDDAKKQLNEVKEEEPKKYSVVILCSPIYCAP
;
A
#
# COMPACT_ATOMS: atom_id res chain seq x y z
N MET A 1 -37.31 -7.80 4.94
CA MET A 1 -36.31 -6.81 5.37
C MET A 1 -36.04 -7.04 6.85
N LEU A 2 -34.79 -6.97 7.30
CA LEU A 2 -34.50 -7.07 8.75
C LEU A 2 -35.00 -5.79 9.42
N GLU A 3 -35.84 -5.92 10.45
CA GLU A 3 -36.43 -4.74 11.13
C GLU A 3 -35.45 -4.01 12.06
N LEU A 4 -34.19 -4.44 12.15
CA LEU A 4 -33.19 -3.95 13.11
C LEU A 4 -33.77 -3.84 14.53
N LYS A 5 -34.40 -4.93 14.98
CA LYS A 5 -34.92 -5.05 16.34
C LYS A 5 -34.25 -6.20 17.07
N LEU A 6 -33.87 -5.95 18.33
CA LEU A 6 -33.36 -6.97 19.23
C LEU A 6 -34.17 -6.91 20.53
N LYS A 7 -34.82 -8.03 20.89
CA LYS A 7 -35.73 -8.10 22.05
C LYS A 7 -36.83 -7.02 22.06
N GLY A 8 -37.29 -6.62 20.87
CA GLY A 8 -38.34 -5.60 20.70
C GLY A 8 -37.84 -4.15 20.67
N GLU A 9 -36.56 -3.91 20.97
CA GLU A 9 -35.95 -2.58 20.90
C GLU A 9 -35.33 -2.34 19.53
N VAL A 10 -35.46 -1.12 19.02
CA VAL A 10 -34.80 -0.68 17.79
C VAL A 10 -33.30 -0.54 18.07
N ILE A 11 -32.49 -1.13 17.22
CA ILE A 11 -31.03 -1.09 17.30
C ILE A 11 -30.43 -0.46 16.05
N THR A 12 -29.19 0.02 16.16
CA THR A 12 -28.42 0.49 15.00
C THR A 12 -27.88 -0.70 14.19
N GLU A 13 -27.44 -0.43 12.97
CA GLU A 13 -26.75 -1.39 12.11
C GLU A 13 -25.47 -1.92 12.80
N ASP A 14 -24.74 -1.04 13.49
CA ASP A 14 -23.53 -1.41 14.22
C ASP A 14 -23.85 -2.36 15.38
N GLN A 15 -24.89 -2.06 16.16
CA GLN A 15 -25.36 -2.94 17.23
C GLN A 15 -25.84 -4.30 16.70
N TYR A 16 -26.43 -4.32 15.50
CA TYR A 16 -26.81 -5.57 14.82
C TYR A 16 -25.57 -6.42 14.52
N LEU A 17 -24.52 -5.83 13.95
CA LEU A 17 -23.26 -6.53 13.67
C LEU A 17 -22.56 -6.99 14.96
N GLU A 18 -22.50 -6.13 15.98
CA GLU A 18 -21.95 -6.48 17.29
C GLU A 18 -22.66 -7.69 17.89
N ASN A 19 -23.99 -7.74 17.78
CA ASN A 19 -24.77 -8.87 18.25
C ASN A 19 -24.53 -10.13 17.41
N ALA A 20 -24.40 -10.02 16.09
CA ALA A 20 -24.09 -11.14 15.20
C ALA A 20 -22.71 -11.76 15.47
N LEU A 21 -21.75 -10.96 15.94
CA LEU A 21 -20.38 -11.37 16.27
C LEU A 21 -20.19 -11.82 17.73
N LYS A 22 -21.25 -11.86 18.54
CA LYS A 22 -21.19 -12.43 19.90
C LYS A 22 -20.83 -13.91 19.84
N LEU A 23 -19.89 -14.32 20.68
CA LEU A 23 -19.50 -15.73 20.78
C LEU A 23 -20.61 -16.50 21.49
N ILE A 24 -20.90 -17.68 20.95
CA ILE A 24 -21.88 -18.59 21.53
C ILE A 24 -21.17 -19.35 22.66
N PRO A 25 -21.73 -19.41 23.89
CA PRO A 25 -21.12 -20.14 24.99
C PRO A 25 -21.17 -21.65 24.75
N GLY A 26 -20.15 -22.35 25.24
CA GLY A 26 -20.03 -23.80 25.19
C GLY A 26 -18.94 -24.29 24.23
N ASN A 27 -18.57 -25.58 24.39
CA ASN A 27 -17.40 -26.17 23.72
C ASN A 27 -17.78 -27.25 22.71
N HIS A 28 -19.06 -27.33 22.32
CA HIS A 28 -19.50 -28.30 21.33
C HIS A 28 -18.84 -28.03 19.96
N PRO A 29 -18.43 -29.03 19.17
CA PRO A 29 -17.73 -28.81 17.89
C PRO A 29 -18.46 -27.83 16.93
N ARG A 30 -19.79 -27.88 16.89
CA ARG A 30 -20.60 -26.92 16.11
C ARG A 30 -20.50 -25.47 16.62
N VAL A 31 -20.38 -25.29 17.93
CA VAL A 31 -20.20 -23.97 18.54
C VAL A 31 -18.82 -23.43 18.20
N GLN A 32 -17.78 -24.25 18.31
CA GLN A 32 -16.41 -23.89 17.91
C GLN A 32 -16.34 -23.51 16.42
N ALA A 33 -16.94 -24.32 15.54
CA ALA A 33 -17.01 -24.03 14.10
C ALA A 33 -17.74 -22.70 13.80
N SER A 34 -18.76 -22.36 14.59
CA SER A 34 -19.47 -21.09 14.46
C SER A 34 -18.68 -19.91 15.03
N ASN A 35 -17.96 -20.10 16.14
CA ASN A 35 -17.21 -19.04 16.81
C ASN A 35 -15.90 -18.70 16.08
N LEU A 36 -15.24 -19.66 15.43
CA LEU A 36 -13.99 -19.43 14.70
C LEU A 36 -14.04 -18.22 13.74
N PRO A 37 -14.99 -18.11 12.79
CA PRO A 37 -15.07 -16.93 11.92
C PRO A 37 -15.40 -15.64 12.70
N ARG A 38 -16.16 -15.71 13.79
CA ARG A 38 -16.45 -14.52 14.64
C ARG A 38 -15.20 -14.03 15.35
N GLU A 39 -14.38 -14.94 15.87
CA GLU A 39 -13.09 -14.64 16.48
C GLU A 39 -12.13 -14.04 15.46
N CYS A 40 -12.02 -14.63 14.26
CA CYS A 40 -11.19 -14.10 13.18
C CYS A 40 -11.59 -12.67 12.80
N ILE A 41 -12.89 -12.41 12.58
CA ILE A 41 -13.37 -11.05 12.27
C ILE A 41 -13.00 -10.08 13.39
N ARG A 42 -13.26 -10.48 14.64
CA ARG A 42 -13.00 -9.63 15.81
C ARG A 42 -11.53 -9.33 16.03
N HIS A 43 -10.66 -10.30 15.70
CA HIS A 43 -9.22 -10.20 15.90
C HIS A 43 -8.52 -9.47 14.75
N PHE A 44 -8.81 -9.84 13.49
CA PHE A 44 -8.12 -9.29 12.32
C PHE A 44 -8.63 -7.90 11.89
N PHE A 45 -9.86 -7.55 12.25
CA PHE A 45 -10.47 -6.27 11.90
C PHE A 45 -10.90 -5.52 13.17
N PRO A 46 -9.99 -4.80 13.85
CA PRO A 46 -10.29 -4.14 15.13
C PRO A 46 -11.27 -2.96 15.00
N LYS A 47 -11.55 -2.53 13.77
CA LYS A 47 -12.58 -1.53 13.46
C LYS A 47 -13.55 -2.14 12.47
N TRP A 48 -14.83 -2.08 12.81
CA TRP A 48 -15.93 -2.50 11.96
C TRP A 48 -17.00 -1.41 11.94
N LYS A 49 -17.70 -1.33 10.82
CA LYS A 49 -18.86 -0.49 10.60
C LYS A 49 -19.86 -1.31 9.80
N CYS A 50 -21.13 -1.27 10.17
CA CYS A 50 -22.21 -1.95 9.46
C CYS A 50 -23.07 -0.95 8.69
N PHE A 51 -23.51 -1.36 7.51
CA PHE A 51 -24.51 -0.68 6.70
C PHE A 51 -25.55 -1.71 6.28
N VAL A 52 -26.83 -1.34 6.33
CA VAL A 52 -27.91 -2.12 5.75
C VAL A 52 -28.46 -1.38 4.54
N PHE A 53 -28.89 -2.16 3.55
CA PHE A 53 -29.46 -1.66 2.33
C PHE A 53 -30.81 -2.32 2.12
N ASP A 54 -31.83 -1.50 1.94
CA ASP A 54 -33.14 -1.95 1.52
C ASP A 54 -33.06 -2.42 0.06
N ARG A 55 -34.12 -3.06 -0.43
CA ARG A 55 -34.14 -3.49 -1.82
C ARG A 55 -34.07 -2.24 -2.72
N PRO A 56 -33.20 -2.21 -3.75
CA PRO A 56 -33.06 -1.02 -4.61
C PRO A 56 -34.35 -0.62 -5.32
N THR A 57 -35.17 -1.60 -5.72
CA THR A 57 -36.49 -1.41 -6.31
C THR A 57 -37.34 -2.67 -6.10
N ASN A 58 -38.65 -2.48 -5.95
CA ASN A 58 -39.63 -3.58 -5.88
C ASN A 58 -40.01 -4.11 -7.26
N ASP A 59 -39.74 -3.35 -8.32
CA ASP A 59 -39.99 -3.76 -9.70
C ASP A 59 -38.95 -4.80 -10.16
N LYS A 60 -39.42 -5.94 -10.63
CA LYS A 60 -38.56 -7.06 -11.04
C LYS A 60 -37.82 -6.79 -12.35
N GLU A 61 -38.44 -6.09 -13.29
CA GLU A 61 -37.84 -5.75 -14.58
C GLU A 61 -36.76 -4.67 -14.41
N LEU A 62 -37.02 -3.67 -13.55
CA LEU A 62 -36.01 -2.67 -13.20
C LEU A 62 -34.84 -3.30 -12.45
N LEU A 63 -35.10 -4.22 -11.51
CA LEU A 63 -34.03 -4.91 -10.79
C LEU A 63 -33.13 -5.76 -11.72
N GLN A 64 -33.68 -6.35 -12.79
CA GLN A 64 -32.89 -7.06 -13.80
C GLN A 64 -31.98 -6.14 -14.62
N LYS A 65 -32.31 -4.84 -14.68
CA LYS A 65 -31.59 -3.82 -15.46
C LYS A 65 -30.96 -2.76 -14.56
N ILE A 66 -30.72 -3.08 -13.29
CA ILE A 66 -30.36 -2.13 -12.22
C ILE A 66 -29.15 -1.24 -12.55
N GLU A 67 -28.21 -1.72 -13.36
CA GLU A 67 -27.03 -0.97 -13.80
C GLU A 67 -27.35 0.17 -14.79
N THR A 68 -28.54 0.14 -15.41
CA THR A 68 -28.96 1.06 -16.49
C THR A 68 -30.16 1.93 -16.12
N ILE A 69 -30.83 1.64 -15.00
CA ILE A 69 -31.98 2.44 -14.58
C ILE A 69 -31.51 3.77 -13.97
N SER A 70 -32.38 4.77 -14.02
CA SER A 70 -32.08 6.08 -13.44
C SER A 70 -32.27 6.06 -11.92
N GLU A 71 -31.56 6.94 -11.19
CA GLU A 71 -31.57 6.99 -9.73
C GLU A 71 -32.97 7.33 -9.17
N ASP A 72 -33.79 8.09 -9.90
CA ASP A 72 -35.19 8.39 -9.54
C ASP A 72 -36.10 7.16 -9.55
N GLN A 73 -35.68 6.07 -10.18
CA GLN A 73 -36.40 4.79 -10.20
C GLN A 73 -36.04 3.89 -9.01
N LEU A 74 -35.08 4.30 -8.18
CA LEU A 74 -34.68 3.59 -6.97
C LEU A 74 -35.54 4.01 -5.78
N GLU A 75 -35.77 3.08 -4.86
CA GLU A 75 -36.45 3.35 -3.60
C GLU A 75 -35.73 4.47 -2.83
N PRO A 76 -36.44 5.51 -2.36
CA PRO A 76 -35.82 6.65 -1.68
C PRO A 76 -34.94 6.26 -0.49
N LYS A 77 -35.34 5.21 0.25
CA LYS A 77 -34.59 4.72 1.41
C LYS A 77 -33.26 4.07 1.02
N PHE A 78 -33.25 3.31 -0.07
CA PHE A 78 -32.02 2.73 -0.62
C PHE A 78 -31.05 3.82 -1.08
N GLN A 79 -31.56 4.87 -1.72
CA GLN A 79 -30.73 6.01 -2.12
C GLN A 79 -30.13 6.73 -0.90
N GLU A 80 -30.92 6.95 0.16
CA GLU A 80 -30.46 7.55 1.42
C GLU A 80 -29.33 6.72 2.06
N GLN A 81 -29.53 5.40 2.18
CA GLN A 81 -28.54 4.46 2.72
C GLN A 81 -27.26 4.44 1.87
N THR A 82 -27.39 4.46 0.54
CA THR A 82 -26.25 4.52 -0.38
C THR A 82 -25.47 5.81 -0.24
N ARG A 83 -26.14 6.96 -0.15
CA ARG A 83 -25.48 8.25 0.10
C ARG A 83 -24.74 8.27 1.44
N ALA A 84 -25.36 7.72 2.50
CA ALA A 84 -24.73 7.63 3.81
C ALA A 84 -23.49 6.72 3.79
N PHE A 85 -23.56 5.57 3.12
CA PHE A 85 -22.42 4.67 2.91
C PHE A 85 -21.28 5.35 2.17
N VAL A 86 -21.57 5.96 1.01
CA VAL A 86 -20.58 6.65 0.19
C VAL A 86 -19.91 7.79 0.96
N SER A 87 -20.71 8.61 1.65
CA SER A 87 -20.21 9.69 2.50
C SER A 87 -19.28 9.17 3.60
N TYR A 88 -19.64 8.07 4.26
CA TYR A 88 -18.81 7.45 5.28
C TYR A 88 -17.48 6.98 4.72
N ILE A 89 -17.47 6.28 3.58
CA ILE A 89 -16.24 5.80 2.95
C ILE A 89 -15.33 6.98 2.61
N PHE A 90 -15.83 8.03 1.97
CA PHE A 90 -15.00 9.19 1.62
C PHE A 90 -14.49 9.98 2.83
N THR A 91 -15.21 9.94 3.95
CA THR A 91 -14.84 10.68 5.17
C THR A 91 -13.87 9.90 6.05
N TYR A 92 -14.05 8.57 6.18
CA TYR A 92 -13.36 7.76 7.19
C TYR A 92 -12.40 6.72 6.62
N ALA A 93 -12.45 6.41 5.32
CA ALA A 93 -11.47 5.51 4.72
C ALA A 93 -10.07 6.16 4.76
N LYS A 94 -9.11 5.39 5.25
CA LYS A 94 -7.73 5.85 5.39
C LYS A 94 -6.91 5.42 4.18
N ILE A 95 -5.89 6.22 3.87
CA ILE A 95 -4.82 5.80 2.95
C ILE A 95 -4.25 4.48 3.44
N LYS A 96 -4.04 3.53 2.52
CA LYS A 96 -3.45 2.24 2.85
C LYS A 96 -2.00 2.45 3.29
N THR A 97 -1.65 1.90 4.45
CA THR A 97 -0.29 1.89 4.96
C THR A 97 0.21 0.46 5.19
N LEU A 98 1.53 0.28 5.13
CA LEU A 98 2.24 -0.90 5.60
C LEU A 98 2.70 -0.68 7.06
N ARG A 99 3.54 -1.58 7.58
CA ARG A 99 4.20 -1.37 8.88
C ARG A 99 4.92 -0.01 8.88
N GLU A 100 5.04 0.57 10.06
CA GLU A 100 5.73 1.86 10.28
C GLU A 100 5.10 3.08 9.58
N GLY A 101 3.89 2.94 9.03
CA GLY A 101 3.16 4.06 8.43
C GLY A 101 3.55 4.35 6.99
N ILE A 102 4.26 3.45 6.33
CA ILE A 102 4.63 3.60 4.91
C ILE A 102 3.36 3.63 4.06
N GLU A 103 3.05 4.78 3.48
CA GLU A 103 1.91 4.96 2.59
C GLU A 103 2.08 4.17 1.28
N VAL A 104 1.02 3.47 0.87
CA VAL A 104 0.99 2.69 -0.37
C VAL A 104 0.51 3.58 -1.52
N THR A 105 1.45 4.04 -2.34
CA THR A 105 1.20 4.74 -3.61
C THR A 105 0.89 3.74 -4.74
N GLY A 106 0.53 4.21 -5.93
CA GLY A 106 0.27 3.35 -7.09
C GLY A 106 1.45 2.44 -7.46
N ASN A 107 2.69 2.97 -7.48
CA ASN A 107 3.89 2.18 -7.77
C ASN A 107 4.16 1.10 -6.71
N ARG A 108 3.94 1.46 -5.43
CA ARG A 108 4.07 0.52 -4.31
C ARG A 108 3.02 -0.57 -4.39
N LEU A 109 1.77 -0.20 -4.67
CA LEU A 109 0.65 -1.13 -4.85
C LEU A 109 0.94 -2.12 -5.98
N GLY A 110 1.43 -1.65 -7.13
CA GLY A 110 1.81 -2.53 -8.24
C GLY A 110 2.85 -3.56 -7.83
N THR A 111 3.88 -3.15 -7.07
CA THR A 111 4.91 -4.06 -6.55
C THR A 111 4.32 -5.10 -5.58
N LEU A 112 3.46 -4.66 -4.65
CA LEU A 112 2.78 -5.55 -3.70
C LEU A 112 1.90 -6.58 -4.42
N VAL A 113 1.12 -6.14 -5.42
CA VAL A 113 0.25 -7.01 -6.22
C VAL A 113 1.07 -8.07 -6.93
N THR A 114 2.14 -7.68 -7.65
CA THR A 114 3.02 -8.64 -8.32
C THR A 114 3.59 -9.65 -7.32
N THR A 115 4.15 -9.17 -6.21
CA THR A 115 4.75 -10.04 -5.18
C THR A 115 3.76 -11.07 -4.62
N TYR A 116 2.53 -10.65 -4.32
CA TYR A 116 1.51 -11.57 -3.81
C TYR A 116 0.99 -12.55 -4.86
N VAL A 117 0.78 -12.10 -6.09
CA VAL A 117 0.34 -12.97 -7.18
C VAL A 117 1.40 -14.01 -7.53
N ASP A 118 2.68 -13.64 -7.53
CA ASP A 118 3.80 -14.56 -7.78
C ASP A 118 3.91 -15.60 -6.65
N ALA A 119 3.73 -15.21 -5.39
CA ALA A 119 3.69 -16.14 -4.27
C ALA A 119 2.52 -17.14 -4.42
N ILE A 120 1.30 -16.65 -4.70
CA ILE A 120 0.12 -17.51 -4.87
C ILE A 120 0.30 -18.48 -6.04
N SER A 121 0.75 -17.98 -7.19
CA SER A 121 0.90 -18.77 -8.41
C SER A 121 1.99 -19.84 -8.31
N SER A 122 3.02 -19.61 -7.47
CA SER A 122 4.06 -20.60 -7.16
C SER A 122 3.68 -21.58 -6.04
N GLY A 123 2.49 -21.44 -5.43
CA GLY A 123 2.05 -22.25 -4.30
C GLY A 123 2.66 -21.85 -2.95
N ALA A 124 3.40 -20.74 -2.91
CA ALA A 124 3.90 -20.14 -1.68
C ALA A 124 2.80 -19.33 -0.98
N VAL A 125 3.00 -19.07 0.32
CA VAL A 125 2.09 -18.23 1.11
C VAL A 125 2.55 -16.77 1.01
N PRO A 126 1.67 -15.83 0.59
CA PRO A 126 1.99 -14.40 0.60
C PRO A 126 2.42 -13.91 1.99
N CYS A 127 3.60 -13.32 2.07
CA CYS A 127 4.16 -12.77 3.31
C CYS A 127 4.25 -11.24 3.21
N LEU A 128 3.68 -10.54 4.20
CA LEU A 128 3.71 -9.08 4.27
C LEU A 128 5.15 -8.55 4.42
N ASP A 129 5.96 -9.23 5.23
CA ASP A 129 7.33 -8.80 5.53
C ASP A 129 8.25 -8.99 4.30
N ASP A 130 8.04 -10.06 3.53
CA ASP A 130 8.74 -10.28 2.27
C ASP A 130 8.35 -9.22 1.22
N ALA A 131 7.08 -8.83 1.19
CA ALA A 131 6.59 -7.80 0.27
C ALA A 131 7.12 -6.40 0.63
N VAL A 132 7.21 -6.07 1.91
CA VAL A 132 7.86 -4.83 2.39
C VAL A 132 9.35 -4.83 2.03
N THR A 133 10.05 -5.96 2.25
CA THR A 133 11.47 -6.11 1.92
C THR A 133 11.72 -5.95 0.42
N THR A 134 10.92 -6.61 -0.41
CA THR A 134 10.99 -6.50 -1.87
C THR A 134 10.75 -5.05 -2.32
N LEU A 135 9.80 -4.37 -1.70
CA LEU A 135 9.54 -2.95 -1.98
C LEU A 135 10.74 -2.08 -1.61
N ALA A 136 11.31 -2.25 -0.43
CA ALA A 136 12.48 -1.49 0.03
C ALA A 136 13.70 -1.71 -0.89
N GLN A 137 13.96 -2.93 -1.32
CA GLN A 137 15.02 -3.24 -2.27
C GLN A 137 14.82 -2.55 -3.63
N ARG A 138 13.58 -2.52 -4.12
CA ARG A 138 13.23 -1.87 -5.39
C ARG A 138 13.38 -0.36 -5.30
N GLU A 139 12.90 0.25 -4.23
CA GLU A 139 13.03 1.70 -4.00
C GLU A 139 14.50 2.11 -3.87
N LYS A 140 15.28 1.37 -3.06
CA LYS A 140 16.72 1.58 -2.92
C LYS A 140 17.46 1.47 -4.26
N SER A 141 17.14 0.45 -5.06
CA SER A 141 17.78 0.26 -6.37
C SER A 141 17.45 1.40 -7.34
N ALA A 142 16.21 1.88 -7.34
CA ALA A 142 15.80 3.02 -8.16
C ALA A 142 16.48 4.33 -7.71
N ALA A 143 16.59 4.56 -6.39
CA ALA A 143 17.30 5.73 -5.85
C ALA A 143 18.79 5.70 -6.21
N VAL A 144 19.45 4.54 -6.09
CA VAL A 144 20.86 4.37 -6.50
C VAL A 144 21.05 4.64 -7.99
N GLN A 145 20.14 4.13 -8.84
CA GLN A 145 20.24 4.38 -10.29
C GLN A 145 20.08 5.86 -10.62
N LYS A 146 19.09 6.54 -10.03
CA LYS A 146 18.91 7.99 -10.23
C LYS A 146 20.11 8.80 -9.76
N ALA A 147 20.71 8.43 -8.62
CA ALA A 147 21.92 9.08 -8.12
C ALA A 147 23.09 8.88 -9.10
N ALA A 148 23.26 7.67 -9.64
CA ALA A 148 24.28 7.37 -10.64
C ALA A 148 24.06 8.13 -11.96
N ASP A 149 22.81 8.20 -12.43
CA ASP A 149 22.43 8.95 -13.63
C ASP A 149 22.72 10.45 -13.44
N HIS A 150 22.34 11.01 -12.29
CA HIS A 150 22.59 12.41 -11.97
C HIS A 150 24.09 12.70 -11.87
N TYR A 151 24.86 11.85 -11.18
CA TYR A 151 26.32 11.97 -11.13
C TYR A 151 26.93 11.98 -12.54
N SER A 152 26.51 11.05 -13.40
CA SER A 152 27.03 10.92 -14.77
C SER A 152 26.71 12.15 -15.62
N GLU A 153 25.49 12.68 -15.50
CA GLU A 153 25.07 13.91 -16.16
C GLU A 153 25.91 15.12 -15.71
N GLN A 154 26.09 15.31 -14.40
CA GLN A 154 26.87 16.43 -13.86
C GLN A 154 28.34 16.34 -14.27
N MET A 155 28.91 15.13 -14.25
CA MET A 155 30.27 14.89 -14.72
C MET A 155 30.41 15.25 -16.21
N ALA A 156 29.48 14.83 -17.06
CA ALA A 156 29.52 15.14 -18.49
C ALA A 156 29.39 16.65 -18.79
N GLN A 157 28.63 17.39 -17.98
CA GLN A 157 28.44 18.83 -18.16
C GLN A 157 29.62 19.65 -17.65
N ARG A 158 30.22 19.26 -16.51
CA ARG A 158 31.21 20.06 -15.80
C ARG A 158 32.66 19.69 -16.16
N LEU A 159 32.92 18.43 -16.49
CA LEU A 159 34.26 17.96 -16.81
C LEU A 159 34.59 18.24 -18.27
N ARG A 160 35.69 18.96 -18.51
CA ARG A 160 36.28 19.12 -19.83
C ARG A 160 37.58 18.33 -19.87
N LEU A 161 37.70 17.44 -20.85
CA LEU A 161 38.89 16.62 -21.05
C LEU A 161 39.73 17.14 -22.23
N PRO A 162 41.07 17.08 -22.14
CA PRO A 162 41.86 16.67 -20.97
C PRO A 162 41.88 17.75 -19.87
N THR A 163 41.98 17.34 -18.61
CA THR A 163 42.19 18.24 -17.46
C THR A 163 43.68 18.52 -17.25
N ASP A 164 44.04 19.70 -16.76
CA ASP A 164 45.44 20.10 -16.56
C ASP A 164 46.08 19.39 -15.35
N THR A 165 45.27 19.03 -14.34
CA THR A 165 45.74 18.30 -13.15
C THR A 165 44.74 17.24 -12.68
N LEU A 166 45.25 16.19 -12.03
CA LEU A 166 44.41 15.20 -11.34
C LEU A 166 43.53 15.83 -10.25
N GLN A 167 43.99 16.92 -9.62
CA GLN A 167 43.25 17.60 -8.56
C GLN A 167 42.00 18.31 -9.08
N GLU A 168 42.05 18.83 -10.32
CA GLU A 168 40.89 19.40 -11.00
C GLU A 168 39.82 18.34 -11.25
N LEU A 169 40.23 17.17 -11.77
CA LEU A 169 39.34 16.02 -11.98
C LEU A 169 38.70 15.55 -10.67
N LEU A 170 39.50 15.37 -9.61
CA LEU A 170 39.02 14.94 -8.29
C LEU A 170 38.09 15.97 -7.65
N GLY A 171 38.33 17.27 -7.85
CA GLY A 171 37.47 18.35 -7.38
C GLY A 171 36.09 18.29 -8.02
N VAL A 172 36.01 18.13 -9.34
CA VAL A 172 34.74 17.99 -10.07
C VAL A 172 34.02 16.70 -9.66
N HIS A 173 34.75 15.58 -9.57
CA HIS A 173 34.21 14.29 -9.12
C HIS A 173 33.54 14.39 -7.75
N THR A 174 34.25 14.92 -6.75
CA THR A 174 33.76 15.02 -5.37
C THR A 174 32.51 15.91 -5.31
N ALA A 175 32.50 17.03 -6.04
CA ALA A 175 31.34 17.90 -6.08
C ALA A 175 30.10 17.22 -6.72
N CYS A 176 30.29 16.50 -7.82
CA CYS A 176 29.21 15.75 -8.48
C CYS A 176 28.69 14.60 -7.59
N GLU A 177 29.57 13.92 -6.86
CA GLU A 177 29.21 12.83 -5.96
C GLU A 177 28.35 13.32 -4.79
N GLU A 178 28.75 14.42 -4.14
CA GLU A 178 28.00 15.01 -3.02
C GLU A 178 26.64 15.55 -3.48
N GLU A 179 26.54 16.15 -4.67
CA GLU A 179 25.26 16.58 -5.24
C GLU A 179 24.33 15.39 -5.53
N ALA A 180 24.85 14.30 -6.10
CA ALA A 180 24.09 13.08 -6.37
C ALA A 180 23.56 12.43 -5.10
N LYS A 181 24.38 12.35 -4.05
CA LYS A 181 23.94 11.86 -2.74
C LYS A 181 22.87 12.77 -2.15
N PHE A 182 23.11 14.09 -2.14
CA PHE A 182 22.21 15.03 -1.50
C PHE A 182 20.83 15.08 -2.17
N LYS A 183 20.78 15.02 -3.50
CA LYS A 183 19.53 15.14 -4.26
C LYS A 183 18.61 13.95 -4.02
N GLU A 184 19.11 12.72 -4.11
CA GLU A 184 18.26 11.52 -3.98
C GLU A 184 18.00 11.14 -2.52
N PHE A 185 18.99 11.28 -1.62
CA PHE A 185 18.84 10.83 -0.24
C PHE A 185 18.21 11.87 0.69
N LYS A 186 18.11 13.16 0.32
CA LYS A 186 17.37 14.15 1.12
C LYS A 186 15.86 14.09 0.87
N ASP A 187 15.45 13.75 -0.35
CA ASP A 187 14.04 13.52 -0.68
C ASP A 187 13.52 12.20 -0.06
N ASP A 188 14.38 11.19 0.09
CA ASP A 188 14.07 9.95 0.82
C ASP A 188 14.25 10.05 2.34
N ALA A 189 15.20 10.84 2.88
CA ALA A 189 15.40 10.99 4.33
C ALA A 189 14.23 11.70 5.05
N LYS A 190 13.42 12.49 4.33
CA LYS A 190 12.14 12.99 4.85
C LYS A 190 11.07 11.90 4.98
N LYS A 191 11.29 10.71 4.40
CA LYS A 191 10.36 9.57 4.39
C LYS A 191 10.90 8.30 5.04
N GLN A 192 12.21 8.16 5.22
CA GLN A 192 12.86 6.98 5.78
C GLN A 192 13.86 7.38 6.87
N LEU A 193 13.35 7.75 8.05
CA LEU A 193 14.16 7.76 9.26
C LEU A 193 13.65 6.62 10.14
N ASN A 194 14.24 5.43 9.97
CA ASN A 194 14.64 4.56 11.09
C ASN A 194 15.34 3.24 10.75
N GLU A 195 15.53 2.83 9.48
CA GLU A 195 16.11 1.51 9.22
C GLU A 195 17.19 1.50 8.14
N VAL A 196 18.38 2.04 8.43
CA VAL A 196 19.69 1.44 8.06
C VAL A 196 20.75 1.99 9.02
N LYS A 197 20.75 1.51 10.27
CA LYS A 197 21.99 1.47 11.05
C LYS A 197 22.55 0.08 10.84
N GLU A 198 23.81 0.01 10.42
CA GLU A 198 24.55 -1.23 10.09
C GLU A 198 24.42 -1.75 8.66
N GLU A 199 24.84 -0.96 7.65
CA GLU A 199 25.56 -1.50 6.47
C GLU A 199 26.15 -0.35 5.60
N GLU A 200 26.95 0.53 6.21
CA GLU A 200 27.91 1.37 5.47
C GLU A 200 29.29 0.66 5.48
N PRO A 201 30.23 0.83 4.52
CA PRO A 201 30.25 1.62 3.28
C PRO A 201 30.70 0.79 2.04
N LYS A 202 30.68 -0.55 2.10
CA LYS A 202 31.37 -1.42 1.11
C LYS A 202 30.66 -1.56 -0.25
N LYS A 203 29.40 -1.12 -0.37
CA LYS A 203 28.66 -1.22 -1.65
C LYS A 203 28.86 -0.01 -2.58
N TYR A 204 29.30 1.13 -2.03
CA TYR A 204 29.56 2.34 -2.83
C TYR A 204 30.80 2.21 -3.72
N SER A 205 31.74 1.32 -3.39
CA SER A 205 32.88 1.01 -4.26
C SER A 205 32.53 0.16 -5.48
N VAL A 206 31.38 -0.55 -5.47
CA VAL A 206 31.00 -1.44 -6.59
C VAL A 206 30.39 -0.66 -7.75
N VAL A 207 29.73 0.47 -7.49
CA VAL A 207 29.19 1.34 -8.56
C VAL A 207 30.32 2.01 -9.36
N ILE A 208 31.51 2.17 -8.77
CA ILE A 208 32.67 2.81 -9.40
C ILE A 208 33.35 1.89 -10.44
N LEU A 209 33.14 0.57 -10.41
CA LEU A 209 33.85 -0.38 -11.27
C LEU A 209 33.07 -0.84 -12.52
N CYS A 210 31.80 -0.45 -12.69
CA CYS A 210 30.98 -0.84 -13.85
C CYS A 210 30.82 0.24 -14.92
N SER A 211 31.62 1.32 -14.90
CA SER A 211 31.76 2.20 -16.07
C SER A 211 32.68 1.55 -17.11
N PRO A 212 32.34 1.55 -18.41
CA PRO A 212 33.07 0.87 -19.50
C PRO A 212 34.41 1.53 -19.87
N ILE A 213 35.13 2.12 -18.90
CA ILE A 213 36.43 2.78 -19.11
C ILE A 213 37.58 1.76 -19.09
N TYR A 214 37.35 0.50 -18.65
CA TYR A 214 38.37 -0.55 -18.56
C TYR A 214 38.21 -1.75 -19.52
N CYS A 215 37.42 -1.60 -20.59
CA CYS A 215 37.47 -2.54 -21.72
C CYS A 215 37.98 -1.82 -22.97
N ALA A 216 39.29 -1.62 -23.03
CA ALA A 216 39.99 -1.43 -24.29
C ALA A 216 40.77 -2.73 -24.60
N PRO A 217 40.85 -3.18 -25.86
CA PRO A 217 42.10 -3.77 -26.34
C PRO A 217 43.17 -2.69 -26.53
#